data_AF-A0A174MMN9-F1
#
_entry.id   AF-A0A174MMN9-F1
#
_cell.length_a   1.000
_cell.length_b   1.000
_cell.length_c   1.000
_cell.angle_alpha   90.00
_cell.angle_beta   90.00
_cell.angle_gamma   90.00
#
_symmetry.space_group_name_H-M   'P 1'
#
loop_
_entity.id
_entity.type
_entity.pdbx_description
1 polymer ?
#
loop_
_entity_poly.entity_id
_entity_poly.type
_entity_poly.pdbx_seq_one_letter_code
_entity_poly.pdbx_strand_id
1 'polypeptide(L)'
;MRNLYLVRHGKPQYPDEHSYCVGQTDFSLSMLGHLQAVLLNEELSDKISGVYCSPLLRAVETAGHMAPELPHIIVSDLSERNLGEWDGLSFDEIRQRWPDIYKARGNNPDHPIPGAETPAASGFRFSQAVHKILCASEGDIAVVTHTDVISSYLHALHSDMYSRQRFRLPCGSYYHLEVNEKNNISFSDPSYILPHPELNDGLCLRLRNAVSLPRHVQAHSDAVTELACCLCNMLESNGYIFDQKLVRSGALLHDIARLQRHHAKTGGELFLQLGYPEISQIISQHHGLLEATLDEAAIVFLADKLIQETQRVTIEKRFADSMSKCKSPEARKAHEQQLEQARKLQDMIQSLCHITL
;
A
#
# COMPACT_ATOMS: atom_id res chain seq x y z
N MET A 1 0.94 -14.07 29.48
CA MET A 1 0.53 -14.24 28.07
C MET A 1 1.11 -13.07 27.29
N ARG A 2 1.49 -13.28 26.03
CA ARG A 2 2.01 -12.21 25.16
C ARG A 2 1.60 -12.43 23.70
N ASN A 3 1.65 -11.39 22.89
CA ASN A 3 1.19 -11.38 21.51
C ASN A 3 2.32 -11.68 20.52
N LEU A 4 1.99 -12.47 19.50
CA LEU A 4 2.84 -12.78 18.36
C LEU A 4 2.12 -12.38 17.08
N TYR A 5 2.71 -11.47 16.31
CA TYR A 5 2.17 -11.01 15.04
C TYR A 5 2.97 -11.63 13.88
N LEU A 6 2.34 -12.52 13.11
CA LEU A 6 2.97 -13.10 11.92
C LEU A 6 2.60 -12.26 10.69
N VAL A 7 3.53 -11.43 10.23
CA VAL A 7 3.31 -10.42 9.20
C VAL A 7 3.84 -10.92 7.86
N ARG A 8 3.00 -10.89 6.81
CA ARG A 8 3.48 -11.05 5.43
C ARG A 8 4.04 -9.72 4.94
N HIS A 9 5.23 -9.75 4.35
CA HIS A 9 5.85 -8.61 3.69
C HIS A 9 4.91 -7.87 2.71
N GLY A 10 5.19 -6.60 2.44
CA GLY A 10 4.50 -5.80 1.42
C GLY A 10 4.74 -6.30 -0.02
N LYS A 11 3.97 -5.81 -0.99
CA LYS A 11 4.04 -6.23 -2.39
C LYS A 11 5.47 -6.08 -2.96
N PRO A 12 6.11 -7.16 -3.45
CA PRO A 12 7.42 -7.07 -4.10
C PRO A 12 7.36 -6.30 -5.44
N GLN A 13 8.47 -5.69 -5.82
CA GLN A 13 8.69 -5.14 -7.15
C GLN A 13 9.05 -6.27 -8.12
N TYR A 14 8.15 -6.56 -9.04
CA TYR A 14 8.44 -7.50 -10.12
C TYR A 14 9.09 -6.80 -11.31
N PRO A 15 9.81 -7.54 -12.17
CA PRO A 15 10.43 -6.99 -13.37
C PRO A 15 9.41 -6.38 -14.34
N ASP A 16 8.20 -6.92 -14.38
CA ASP A 16 7.10 -6.48 -15.25
C ASP A 16 5.73 -6.87 -14.65
N GLU A 17 4.66 -6.72 -15.44
CA GLU A 17 3.27 -6.95 -15.04
C GLU A 17 2.85 -8.43 -15.00
N HIS A 18 3.75 -9.38 -15.31
CA HIS A 18 3.43 -10.80 -15.19
C HIS A 18 3.33 -11.24 -13.72
N SER A 19 2.70 -12.39 -13.51
CA SER A 19 2.68 -13.03 -12.20
C SER A 19 3.87 -13.97 -12.03
N TYR A 20 4.56 -13.86 -10.90
CA TYR A 20 5.79 -14.60 -10.61
C TYR A 20 5.62 -15.61 -9.48
N CYS A 21 6.33 -16.74 -9.60
CA CYS A 21 6.53 -17.68 -8.51
C CYS A 21 7.76 -17.24 -7.70
N VAL A 22 7.57 -16.72 -6.50
CA VAL A 22 8.66 -16.10 -5.72
C VAL A 22 8.89 -16.87 -4.42
N GLY A 23 10.04 -17.52 -4.34
CA GLY A 23 10.57 -18.15 -3.14
C GLY A 23 11.64 -17.25 -2.52
N GLN A 24 12.89 -17.61 -2.71
CA GLN A 24 14.06 -16.92 -2.16
C GLN A 24 14.68 -15.89 -3.12
N THR A 25 14.16 -15.75 -4.35
CA THR A 25 14.53 -14.63 -5.23
C THR A 25 14.32 -13.30 -4.51
N ASP A 26 15.36 -12.48 -4.49
CA ASP A 26 15.47 -11.35 -3.57
C ASP A 26 15.00 -10.03 -4.21
N PHE A 27 13.69 -9.90 -4.36
CA PHE A 27 13.05 -8.66 -4.81
C PHE A 27 12.88 -7.66 -3.66
N SER A 28 13.10 -6.39 -3.96
CA SER A 28 12.69 -5.26 -3.09
C SER A 28 11.18 -5.08 -3.11
N LEU A 29 10.66 -4.18 -2.28
CA LEU A 29 9.28 -3.71 -2.32
C LEU A 29 9.01 -2.86 -3.56
N SER A 30 7.77 -2.94 -4.02
CA SER A 30 7.20 -1.97 -4.96
C SER A 30 6.69 -0.75 -4.20
N MET A 31 6.31 0.31 -4.93
CA MET A 31 5.64 1.48 -4.34
C MET A 31 4.43 1.08 -3.47
N LEU A 32 3.60 0.15 -3.94
CA LEU A 32 2.49 -0.39 -3.14
C LEU A 32 2.98 -1.09 -1.87
N GLY A 33 4.07 -1.85 -1.97
CA GLY A 33 4.66 -2.56 -0.84
C GLY A 33 5.16 -1.62 0.27
N HIS A 34 5.79 -0.50 -0.10
CA HIS A 34 6.20 0.52 0.86
C HIS A 34 4.99 1.15 1.57
N LEU A 35 3.92 1.46 0.83
CA LEU A 35 2.69 2.01 1.42
C LEU A 35 2.02 1.00 2.36
N GLN A 36 1.92 -0.28 1.98
CA GLN A 36 1.41 -1.36 2.83
C GLN A 36 2.19 -1.48 4.15
N ALA A 37 3.52 -1.36 4.10
CA ALA A 37 4.36 -1.42 5.28
C ALA A 37 4.15 -0.22 6.23
N VAL A 38 3.82 0.96 5.69
CA VAL A 38 3.41 2.12 6.50
C VAL A 38 2.03 1.90 7.15
N LEU A 39 1.08 1.25 6.48
CA LEU A 39 -0.21 0.93 7.12
C LEU A 39 -0.05 -0.07 8.26
N LEU A 40 0.90 -1.03 8.14
CA LEU A 40 1.29 -1.90 9.25
C LEU A 40 1.91 -1.13 10.42
N ASN A 41 2.65 -0.04 10.16
CA ASN A 41 3.18 0.84 11.22
C ASN A 41 2.07 1.46 12.05
N GLU A 42 1.05 2.02 11.40
CA GLU A 42 -0.10 2.62 12.09
C GLU A 42 -0.82 1.61 13.00
N GLU A 43 -0.88 0.35 12.55
CA GLU A 43 -1.64 -0.69 13.22
C GLU A 43 -0.87 -1.38 14.35
N LEU A 44 0.46 -1.53 14.24
CA LEU A 44 1.23 -2.42 15.12
C LEU A 44 2.33 -1.74 15.92
N SER A 45 2.76 -0.53 15.56
CA SER A 45 4.01 0.03 16.11
C SER A 45 3.97 0.32 17.61
N ASP A 46 2.79 0.59 18.17
CA ASP A 46 2.57 0.80 19.61
C ASP A 46 2.28 -0.51 20.38
N LYS A 47 1.99 -1.60 19.66
CA LYS A 47 1.66 -2.93 20.22
C LYS A 47 2.86 -3.84 20.38
N ILE A 48 3.99 -3.54 19.74
CA ILE A 48 5.15 -4.43 19.69
C ILE A 48 6.38 -3.81 20.33
N SER A 49 7.25 -4.67 20.84
CA SER A 49 8.50 -4.32 21.51
C SER A 49 9.76 -4.81 20.76
N GLY A 50 9.57 -5.64 19.74
CA GLY A 50 10.66 -6.13 18.89
C GLY A 50 10.18 -6.70 17.56
N VAL A 51 11.05 -6.62 16.54
CA VAL A 51 10.78 -7.14 15.20
C VAL A 51 11.85 -8.15 14.79
N TYR A 52 11.40 -9.31 14.35
CA TYR A 52 12.22 -10.34 13.73
C TYR A 52 11.84 -10.45 12.28
N CYS A 53 12.81 -10.50 11.36
CA CYS A 53 12.50 -10.55 9.94
C CYS A 53 13.33 -11.56 9.17
N SER A 54 12.76 -12.04 8.07
CA SER A 54 13.50 -12.76 7.05
C SER A 54 14.62 -11.88 6.47
N PRO A 55 15.75 -12.47 6.04
CA PRO A 55 16.83 -11.73 5.38
C PRO A 55 16.47 -11.19 3.99
N LEU A 56 15.36 -11.62 3.38
CA LEU A 56 14.97 -11.18 2.04
C LEU A 56 14.53 -9.71 2.06
N LEU A 57 14.98 -8.92 1.09
CA LEU A 57 14.85 -7.46 1.03
C LEU A 57 13.43 -6.99 1.29
N ARG A 58 12.43 -7.56 0.59
CA ARG A 58 11.01 -7.24 0.82
C ARG A 58 10.56 -7.36 2.29
N ALA A 59 11.10 -8.30 3.06
CA ALA A 59 10.77 -8.45 4.48
C ALA A 59 11.54 -7.45 5.35
N VAL A 60 12.83 -7.22 5.03
CA VAL A 60 13.66 -6.21 5.69
C VAL A 60 13.08 -4.80 5.51
N GLU A 61 12.74 -4.43 4.27
CA GLU A 61 12.13 -3.13 3.96
C GLU A 61 10.74 -2.99 4.59
N THR A 62 9.96 -4.07 4.64
CA THR A 62 8.67 -4.05 5.34
C THR A 62 8.88 -3.78 6.84
N ALA A 63 9.83 -4.47 7.48
CA ALA A 63 10.17 -4.23 8.89
C ALA A 63 10.64 -2.79 9.12
N GLY A 64 11.47 -2.27 8.20
CA GLY A 64 11.97 -0.89 8.19
C GLY A 64 10.88 0.17 8.25
N HIS A 65 9.84 0.03 7.43
CA HIS A 65 8.70 0.96 7.45
C HIS A 65 7.71 0.68 8.59
N MET A 66 7.51 -0.59 8.96
CA MET A 66 6.54 -1.01 9.97
C MET A 66 6.93 -0.57 11.39
N ALA A 67 8.23 -0.62 11.74
CA ALA A 67 8.68 -0.25 13.07
C ALA A 67 10.09 0.37 13.03
N PRO A 68 10.24 1.57 12.43
CA PRO A 68 11.55 2.19 12.20
C PRO A 68 12.37 2.43 13.48
N GLU A 69 11.69 2.62 14.62
CA GLU A 69 12.33 2.92 15.91
C GLU A 69 12.71 1.68 16.72
N LEU A 70 12.33 0.47 16.28
CA LEU A 70 12.59 -0.78 17.00
C LEU A 70 13.78 -1.54 16.40
N PRO A 71 14.50 -2.34 17.20
CA PRO A 71 15.53 -3.24 16.68
C PRO A 71 14.93 -4.26 15.68
N HIS A 72 15.58 -4.42 14.53
CA HIS A 72 15.24 -5.45 13.53
C HIS A 72 16.27 -6.57 13.59
N ILE A 73 15.84 -7.75 14.06
CA ILE A 73 16.69 -8.92 14.16
C ILE A 73 16.45 -9.83 12.96
N ILE A 74 17.45 -9.94 12.09
CA ILE A 74 17.39 -10.79 10.90
C ILE A 74 17.61 -12.26 11.31
N VAL A 75 16.70 -13.13 10.89
CA VAL A 75 16.76 -14.59 11.18
C VAL A 75 16.62 -15.36 9.88
N SER A 76 17.68 -16.07 9.48
CA SER A 76 17.76 -16.82 8.22
C SER A 76 16.64 -17.84 8.05
N ASP A 77 16.26 -18.50 9.15
CA ASP A 77 15.21 -19.53 9.16
C ASP A 77 13.79 -18.97 8.97
N LEU A 78 13.63 -17.64 8.91
CA LEU A 78 12.38 -16.97 8.53
C LEU A 78 12.26 -16.75 7.01
N SER A 79 13.25 -17.13 6.21
CA SER A 79 13.18 -17.05 4.74
C SER A 79 12.03 -17.85 4.16
N GLU A 80 11.49 -17.36 3.04
CA GLU A 80 10.44 -18.05 2.30
C GLU A 80 10.89 -19.46 1.91
N ARG A 81 9.90 -20.32 1.71
CA ARG A 81 10.10 -21.67 1.17
C ARG A 81 10.93 -21.60 -0.10
N ASN A 82 11.98 -22.44 -0.18
CA ASN A 82 12.74 -22.58 -1.41
C ASN A 82 11.84 -23.20 -2.49
N LEU A 83 11.63 -22.51 -3.60
CA LEU A 83 10.75 -22.96 -4.71
C LEU A 83 11.52 -23.63 -5.85
N GLY A 84 12.79 -23.96 -5.64
CA GLY A 84 13.61 -24.74 -6.56
C GLY A 84 13.67 -24.12 -7.94
N GLU A 85 13.45 -24.93 -8.96
CA GLU A 85 13.54 -24.50 -10.37
C GLU A 85 12.48 -23.47 -10.79
N TRP A 86 11.45 -23.23 -9.99
CA TRP A 86 10.41 -22.24 -10.29
C TRP A 86 10.69 -20.86 -9.70
N ASP A 87 11.64 -20.74 -8.78
CA ASP A 87 11.90 -19.50 -8.05
C ASP A 87 12.33 -18.38 -9.01
N GLY A 88 11.64 -17.24 -8.92
CA GLY A 88 11.91 -16.04 -9.72
C GLY A 88 11.37 -16.09 -11.15
N LEU A 89 10.71 -17.17 -11.56
CA LEU A 89 10.14 -17.30 -12.91
C LEU A 89 8.69 -16.81 -12.96
N SER A 90 8.31 -16.29 -14.12
CA SER A 90 6.90 -15.99 -14.41
C SER A 90 6.09 -17.30 -14.53
N PHE A 91 4.81 -17.27 -14.19
CA PHE A 91 3.96 -18.46 -14.35
C PHE A 91 3.79 -18.88 -15.82
N ASP A 92 3.99 -17.96 -16.77
CA ASP A 92 3.98 -18.27 -18.19
C ASP A 92 5.22 -19.08 -18.62
N GLU A 93 6.41 -18.69 -18.15
CA GLU A 93 7.63 -19.49 -18.35
C GLU A 93 7.52 -20.86 -17.67
N ILE A 94 6.99 -20.90 -16.46
CA ILE A 94 6.79 -22.16 -15.73
C ILE A 94 5.87 -23.10 -16.51
N ARG A 95 4.76 -22.58 -17.06
CA ARG A 95 3.81 -23.37 -17.86
C ARG A 95 4.44 -23.92 -19.13
N GLN A 96 5.38 -23.19 -19.73
CA GLN A 96 6.10 -23.64 -20.93
C GLN A 96 7.17 -24.69 -20.60
N ARG A 97 7.93 -24.50 -19.51
CA ARG A 97 9.04 -25.38 -19.14
C ARG A 97 8.60 -26.66 -18.43
N TRP A 98 7.55 -26.61 -17.61
CA TRP A 98 7.02 -27.75 -16.85
C TRP A 98 5.48 -27.87 -16.98
N PRO A 99 4.94 -28.11 -18.18
CA PRO A 99 3.48 -28.11 -18.40
C PRO A 99 2.74 -29.14 -17.56
N ASP A 100 3.30 -30.34 -17.39
CA ASP A 100 2.67 -31.42 -16.62
C ASP A 100 2.66 -31.13 -15.12
N ILE A 101 3.77 -30.62 -14.58
CA ILE A 101 3.88 -30.23 -13.16
C ILE A 101 2.96 -29.05 -12.87
N TYR A 102 2.91 -28.06 -13.78
CA TYR A 102 2.00 -26.92 -13.67
C TYR A 102 0.54 -27.37 -13.65
N LYS A 103 0.14 -28.27 -14.54
CA LYS A 103 -1.21 -28.86 -14.57
C LYS A 103 -1.51 -29.66 -13.30
N ALA A 104 -0.57 -30.47 -12.83
CA ALA A 104 -0.71 -31.25 -11.60
C ALA A 104 -0.89 -30.34 -10.38
N ARG A 105 -0.12 -29.24 -10.29
CA ARG A 105 -0.24 -28.24 -9.22
C ARG A 105 -1.53 -27.45 -9.24
N GLY A 106 -2.15 -27.28 -10.41
CA GLY A 106 -3.49 -26.72 -10.54
C GLY A 106 -4.57 -27.56 -9.85
N ASN A 107 -4.39 -28.89 -9.81
CA ASN A 107 -5.30 -29.81 -9.12
C ASN A 107 -4.90 -30.07 -7.67
N ASN A 108 -3.59 -30.09 -7.38
CA ASN A 108 -3.03 -30.31 -6.05
C ASN A 108 -1.93 -29.28 -5.76
N PRO A 109 -2.20 -28.22 -4.98
CA PRO A 109 -1.22 -27.18 -4.65
C PRO A 109 0.05 -27.66 -3.92
N ASP A 110 0.06 -28.90 -3.41
CA ASP A 110 1.21 -29.51 -2.73
C ASP A 110 1.99 -30.48 -3.62
N HIS A 111 1.60 -30.67 -4.89
CA HIS A 111 2.37 -31.47 -5.84
C HIS A 111 3.80 -30.91 -5.97
N PRO A 112 4.87 -31.73 -5.88
CA PRO A 112 6.23 -31.23 -5.75
C PRO A 112 6.68 -30.30 -6.88
N ILE A 113 7.50 -29.31 -6.54
CA ILE A 113 8.25 -28.50 -7.50
C ILE A 113 9.69 -29.04 -7.54
N PRO A 114 10.31 -29.25 -8.72
CA PRO A 114 11.68 -29.74 -8.81
C PRO A 114 12.66 -28.89 -7.99
N GLY A 115 13.44 -29.54 -7.12
CA GLY A 115 14.44 -28.88 -6.27
C GLY A 115 13.88 -28.05 -5.11
N ALA A 116 12.55 -27.98 -4.93
CA ALA A 116 11.92 -27.16 -3.90
C ALA A 116 11.87 -27.84 -2.53
N GLU A 117 11.82 -27.01 -1.48
CA GLU A 117 11.51 -27.43 -0.13
C GLU A 117 10.03 -27.84 -0.02
N THR A 118 9.76 -28.92 0.72
CA THR A 118 8.37 -29.34 0.97
C THR A 118 7.69 -28.36 1.94
N PRO A 119 6.36 -28.17 1.87
CA PRO A 119 5.64 -27.36 2.85
C PRO A 119 5.96 -27.78 4.30
N ALA A 120 5.98 -29.09 4.58
CA ALA A 120 6.31 -29.62 5.90
C ALA A 120 7.73 -29.25 6.38
N ALA A 121 8.74 -29.35 5.51
CA ALA A 121 10.12 -28.98 5.85
C ALA A 121 10.24 -27.48 6.17
N SER A 122 9.65 -26.62 5.32
CA SER A 122 9.66 -25.17 5.52
C SER A 122 8.91 -24.75 6.78
N GLY A 123 7.76 -25.39 7.07
CA GLY A 123 6.99 -25.16 8.29
C GLY A 123 7.74 -25.60 9.54
N PHE A 124 8.46 -26.71 9.50
CA PHE A 124 9.28 -27.18 10.62
C PHE A 124 10.48 -26.26 10.91
N ARG A 125 11.18 -25.81 9.86
CA ARG A 125 12.25 -24.82 9.98
C ARG A 125 11.73 -23.51 10.59
N PHE A 126 10.62 -23.00 10.07
CA PHE A 126 9.99 -21.78 10.57
C PHE A 126 9.54 -21.93 12.03
N SER A 127 8.94 -23.07 12.39
CA SER A 127 8.51 -23.38 13.76
C SER A 127 9.68 -23.34 14.75
N GLN A 128 10.82 -23.93 14.39
CA GLN A 128 12.03 -23.86 15.23
C GLN A 128 12.53 -22.42 15.39
N ALA A 129 12.47 -21.60 14.33
CA ALA A 129 12.85 -20.20 14.39
C ALA A 129 11.95 -19.41 15.35
N VAL A 130 10.63 -19.54 15.20
CA VAL A 130 9.64 -18.89 16.08
C VAL A 130 9.84 -19.33 17.53
N HIS A 131 10.06 -20.62 17.79
CA HIS A 131 10.33 -21.11 19.15
C HIS A 131 11.59 -20.49 19.75
N LYS A 132 12.70 -20.43 19.00
CA LYS A 132 13.96 -19.80 19.45
C LYS A 132 13.77 -18.31 19.72
N ILE A 133 13.06 -17.61 18.84
CA ILE A 133 12.71 -16.19 19.00
C ILE A 133 11.91 -15.99 20.28
N LEU A 134 10.89 -16.83 20.51
CA LEU A 134 10.07 -16.73 21.71
C LEU A 134 10.90 -17.00 22.99
N CYS A 135 11.79 -17.98 22.99
CA CYS A 135 12.65 -18.24 24.14
C CYS A 135 13.68 -17.13 24.41
N ALA A 136 14.06 -16.34 23.39
CA ALA A 136 15.08 -15.30 23.48
C ALA A 136 14.52 -13.86 23.59
N SER A 137 13.20 -13.71 23.69
CA SER A 137 12.52 -12.41 23.69
C SER A 137 11.49 -12.31 24.80
N GLU A 138 11.21 -11.07 25.22
CA GLU A 138 10.09 -10.72 26.08
C GLU A 138 9.15 -9.74 25.37
N GLY A 139 7.98 -9.51 25.95
CA GLY A 139 6.97 -8.62 25.39
C GLY A 139 6.38 -9.12 24.07
N ASP A 140 5.53 -8.28 23.49
CA ASP A 140 4.82 -8.54 22.25
C ASP A 140 5.76 -8.31 21.06
N ILE A 141 5.73 -9.20 20.07
CA ILE A 141 6.70 -9.22 18.97
C ILE A 141 6.04 -9.41 17.60
N ALA A 142 6.66 -8.84 16.57
CA ALA A 142 6.30 -9.10 15.18
C ALA A 142 7.35 -9.94 14.46
N VAL A 143 6.90 -10.88 13.63
CA VAL A 143 7.72 -11.70 12.74
C VAL A 143 7.35 -11.36 11.29
N VAL A 144 8.19 -10.60 10.60
CA VAL A 144 7.98 -10.17 9.21
C VAL A 144 8.62 -11.19 8.25
N THR A 145 7.76 -11.89 7.51
CA THR A 145 8.13 -13.07 6.72
C THR A 145 7.17 -13.24 5.55
N HIS A 146 6.89 -14.48 5.12
CA HIS A 146 6.31 -14.81 3.83
C HIS A 146 5.14 -15.80 3.95
N THR A 147 4.34 -15.87 2.89
CA THR A 147 3.03 -16.56 2.98
C THR A 147 3.16 -18.07 3.09
N ASP A 148 4.13 -18.71 2.41
CA ASP A 148 4.18 -20.16 2.35
C ASP A 148 4.67 -20.74 3.69
N VAL A 149 5.66 -20.11 4.33
CA VAL A 149 6.12 -20.49 5.67
C VAL A 149 5.08 -20.23 6.76
N ILE A 150 4.38 -19.08 6.75
CA ILE A 150 3.29 -18.81 7.70
C ILE A 150 2.18 -19.85 7.53
N SER A 151 1.75 -20.10 6.28
CA SER A 151 0.65 -21.04 6.01
C SER A 151 0.99 -22.46 6.45
N SER A 152 2.23 -22.89 6.22
CA SER A 152 2.70 -24.23 6.59
C SER A 152 2.82 -24.39 8.11
N TYR A 153 3.29 -23.34 8.79
CA TYR A 153 3.36 -23.28 10.25
C TYR A 153 1.98 -23.35 10.91
N LEU A 154 1.04 -22.49 10.50
CA LEU A 154 -0.31 -22.46 11.06
C LEU A 154 -1.08 -23.74 10.75
N HIS A 155 -0.90 -24.33 9.56
CA HIS A 155 -1.48 -25.63 9.25
C HIS A 155 -0.93 -26.73 10.16
N ALA A 156 0.36 -26.73 10.50
CA ALA A 156 0.92 -27.71 11.43
C ALA A 156 0.34 -27.60 12.85
N LEU A 157 -0.06 -26.39 13.28
CA LEU A 157 -0.72 -26.18 14.58
C LEU A 157 -2.21 -26.60 14.57
N HIS A 158 -2.85 -26.63 13.40
CA HIS A 158 -4.30 -26.80 13.26
C HIS A 158 -4.68 -27.79 12.14
N SER A 159 -3.86 -28.83 11.95
CA SER A 159 -3.96 -29.75 10.81
C SER A 159 -5.32 -30.42 10.68
N ASP A 160 -5.97 -30.65 11.81
CA ASP A 160 -7.25 -31.37 11.89
C ASP A 160 -8.45 -30.47 11.56
N MET A 161 -8.24 -29.15 11.47
CA MET A 161 -9.33 -28.17 11.34
C MET A 161 -9.33 -27.46 9.99
N TYR A 162 -8.15 -27.20 9.39
CA TYR A 162 -8.05 -26.32 8.22
C TYR A 162 -7.04 -26.84 7.19
N SER A 163 -7.38 -26.71 5.90
CA SER A 163 -6.42 -26.90 4.82
C SER A 163 -5.37 -25.79 4.81
N ARG A 164 -4.15 -26.10 4.35
CA ARG A 164 -3.06 -25.10 4.27
C ARG A 164 -3.43 -23.85 3.47
N GLN A 165 -4.25 -23.99 2.43
CA GLN A 165 -4.65 -22.86 1.58
C GLN A 165 -5.51 -21.82 2.31
N ARG A 166 -6.16 -22.19 3.41
CA ARG A 166 -6.95 -21.26 4.27
C ARG A 166 -6.10 -20.16 4.90
N PHE A 167 -4.80 -20.43 5.09
CA PHE A 167 -3.87 -19.53 5.76
C PHE A 167 -3.09 -18.63 4.80
N ARG A 168 -3.45 -18.59 3.52
CA ARG A 168 -2.84 -17.64 2.58
C ARG A 168 -3.19 -16.21 2.96
N LEU A 169 -2.16 -15.38 3.07
CA LEU A 169 -2.27 -13.98 3.47
C LEU A 169 -2.08 -13.06 2.27
N PRO A 170 -2.84 -11.97 2.08
CA PRO A 170 -2.45 -10.85 1.21
C PRO A 170 -1.12 -10.20 1.65
N CYS A 171 -0.40 -9.55 0.73
CA CYS A 171 0.78 -8.76 1.13
C CYS A 171 0.38 -7.62 2.07
N GLY A 172 1.20 -7.32 3.08
CA GLY A 172 0.91 -6.28 4.06
C GLY A 172 -0.15 -6.66 5.10
N SER A 173 -0.52 -7.95 5.21
CA SER A 173 -1.45 -8.43 6.24
C SER A 173 -0.74 -9.30 7.28
N TYR A 174 -1.41 -9.58 8.40
CA TYR A 174 -0.84 -10.37 9.48
C TYR A 174 -1.86 -11.29 10.16
N TYR A 175 -1.36 -12.31 10.85
CA TYR A 175 -2.11 -13.06 11.85
C TYR A 175 -1.73 -12.61 13.27
N HIS A 176 -2.73 -12.53 14.16
CA HIS A 176 -2.53 -12.25 15.57
C HIS A 176 -2.71 -13.53 16.40
N LEU A 177 -1.64 -13.92 17.08
CA LEU A 177 -1.56 -15.10 17.90
C LEU A 177 -1.26 -14.71 19.35
N GLU A 178 -1.76 -15.52 20.29
CA GLU A 178 -1.45 -15.42 21.70
C GLU A 178 -0.51 -16.56 22.11
N VAL A 179 0.47 -16.21 22.93
CA VAL A 179 1.45 -17.15 23.49
C VAL A 179 1.25 -17.24 24.99
N ASN A 180 0.96 -18.44 25.49
CA ASN A 180 0.78 -18.67 26.92
C ASN A 180 2.11 -18.89 27.65
N GLU A 181 2.07 -19.04 28.98
CA GLU A 181 3.26 -19.22 29.82
C GLU A 181 4.06 -20.51 29.53
N LYS A 182 3.44 -21.47 28.85
CA LYS A 182 4.09 -22.73 28.41
C LYS A 182 4.59 -22.64 26.96
N ASN A 183 4.59 -21.46 26.35
CA ASN A 183 4.88 -21.22 24.94
C ASN A 183 3.95 -21.95 23.96
N ASN A 184 2.74 -22.33 24.39
CA ASN A 184 1.72 -22.78 23.45
C ASN A 184 1.13 -21.57 22.73
N ILE A 185 0.87 -21.74 21.44
CA ILE A 185 0.45 -20.68 20.53
C ILE A 185 -0.96 -21.00 20.06
N SER A 186 -1.85 -20.02 20.15
CA SER A 186 -3.23 -20.10 19.67
C SER A 186 -3.61 -18.82 18.94
N PHE A 187 -4.61 -18.90 18.06
CA PHE A 187 -5.18 -17.71 17.44
C PHE A 187 -5.88 -16.83 18.48
N SER A 188 -5.67 -15.52 18.38
CA SER A 188 -6.63 -14.55 18.92
C SER A 188 -7.87 -14.49 18.02
N ASP A 189 -7.66 -14.43 16.70
CA ASP A 189 -8.69 -14.58 15.65
C ASP A 189 -8.14 -15.48 14.52
N PRO A 190 -8.91 -16.48 14.02
CA PRO A 190 -8.48 -17.33 12.90
C PRO A 190 -8.43 -16.63 11.53
N SER A 191 -8.74 -15.34 11.47
CA SER A 191 -8.70 -14.50 10.27
C SER A 191 -7.45 -13.64 10.26
N TYR A 192 -6.91 -13.39 9.06
CA TYR A 192 -5.85 -12.40 8.93
C TYR A 192 -6.44 -10.99 9.06
N ILE A 193 -5.62 -10.05 9.48
CA ILE A 193 -5.94 -8.63 9.53
C ILE A 193 -5.16 -7.94 8.41
N LEU A 194 -5.89 -7.23 7.55
CA LEU A 194 -5.31 -6.32 6.57
C LEU A 194 -5.49 -4.90 7.12
N PRO A 195 -4.40 -4.20 7.51
CA PRO A 195 -4.50 -2.85 8.07
C PRO A 195 -5.24 -1.90 7.13
N HIS A 196 -6.21 -1.19 7.70
CA HIS A 196 -6.98 -0.14 7.01
C HIS A 196 -7.27 1.02 7.98
N PRO A 197 -6.22 1.72 8.46
CA PRO A 197 -6.39 2.83 9.39
C PRO A 197 -7.04 4.05 8.73
N GLU A 198 -7.58 4.95 9.56
CA GLU A 198 -8.04 6.25 9.08
C GLU A 198 -6.86 7.11 8.58
N LEU A 199 -7.00 7.72 7.39
CA LEU A 199 -5.97 8.57 6.80
C LEU A 199 -5.94 9.97 7.44
N ASN A 200 -5.23 10.08 8.56
CA ASN A 200 -4.91 11.36 9.18
C ASN A 200 -3.64 12.00 8.56
N ASP A 201 -3.36 13.27 8.91
CA ASP A 201 -2.20 14.01 8.40
C ASP A 201 -0.86 13.32 8.66
N GLY A 202 -0.70 12.73 9.85
CA GLY A 202 0.52 12.03 10.25
C GLY A 202 0.77 10.80 9.40
N LEU A 203 -0.28 10.02 9.13
CA LEU A 203 -0.22 8.87 8.24
C LEU A 203 0.04 9.30 6.80
N CYS A 204 -0.65 10.34 6.30
CA CYS A 204 -0.41 10.88 4.96
C CYS A 204 1.05 11.33 4.77
N LEU A 205 1.65 11.97 5.78
CA LEU A 205 3.06 12.35 5.76
C LEU A 205 3.98 11.12 5.70
N ARG A 206 3.73 10.08 6.51
CA ARG A 206 4.52 8.84 6.47
C ARG A 206 4.40 8.13 5.11
N LEU A 207 3.22 8.09 4.51
CA LEU A 207 3.00 7.52 3.17
C LEU A 207 3.81 8.27 2.10
N ARG A 208 3.79 9.61 2.12
CA ARG A 208 4.60 10.44 1.20
C ARG A 208 6.11 10.21 1.38
N ASN A 209 6.57 10.06 2.62
CA ASN A 209 7.97 9.80 2.92
C ASN A 209 8.41 8.41 2.45
N ALA A 210 7.55 7.39 2.59
CA ALA A 210 7.87 6.02 2.20
C ALA A 210 8.08 5.85 0.68
N VAL A 211 7.46 6.71 -0.13
CA VAL A 211 7.67 6.73 -1.59
C VAL A 211 8.73 7.76 -2.03
N SER A 212 9.48 8.31 -1.07
CA SER A 212 10.53 9.31 -1.31
C SER A 212 10.07 10.52 -2.13
N LEU A 213 8.84 10.99 -1.87
CA LEU A 213 8.26 12.11 -2.61
C LEU A 213 9.10 13.39 -2.42
N PRO A 214 9.50 14.13 -3.48
CA PRO A 214 10.35 15.31 -3.33
C PRO A 214 9.73 16.41 -2.45
N ARG A 215 10.55 17.12 -1.68
CA ARG A 215 10.10 18.18 -0.74
C ARG A 215 9.23 19.25 -1.41
N HIS A 216 9.54 19.65 -2.65
CA HIS A 216 8.75 20.66 -3.36
C HIS A 216 7.35 20.13 -3.73
N VAL A 217 7.22 18.84 -4.05
CA VAL A 217 5.92 18.20 -4.30
C VAL A 217 5.13 18.09 -3.01
N GLN A 218 5.77 17.70 -1.90
CA GLN A 218 5.11 17.67 -0.59
C GLN A 218 4.59 19.07 -0.19
N ALA A 219 5.43 20.10 -0.33
CA ALA A 219 5.05 21.48 -0.05
C ALA A 219 3.91 21.98 -0.96
N HIS A 220 3.89 21.55 -2.22
CA HIS A 220 2.78 21.81 -3.13
C HIS A 220 1.48 21.17 -2.62
N SER A 221 1.51 19.87 -2.29
CA SER A 221 0.33 19.18 -1.73
C SER A 221 -0.15 19.81 -0.43
N ASP A 222 0.75 20.30 0.43
CA ASP A 222 0.39 21.01 1.66
C ASP A 222 -0.35 22.32 1.35
N ALA A 223 0.16 23.13 0.40
CA ALA A 223 -0.49 24.37 -0.03
C ALA A 223 -1.85 24.14 -0.72
N VAL A 224 -1.96 23.06 -1.52
CA VAL A 224 -3.24 22.61 -2.10
C VAL A 224 -4.21 22.21 -1.01
N THR A 225 -3.75 21.50 0.02
CA THR A 225 -4.56 21.08 1.16
C THR A 225 -5.12 22.26 1.93
N GLU A 226 -4.29 23.27 2.21
CA GLU A 226 -4.73 24.50 2.88
C GLU A 226 -5.87 25.18 2.10
N LEU A 227 -5.69 25.36 0.78
CA LEU A 227 -6.72 25.97 -0.06
C LEU A 227 -7.97 25.10 -0.17
N ALA A 228 -7.83 23.78 -0.34
CA ALA A 228 -8.95 22.84 -0.43
C ALA A 228 -9.80 22.86 0.85
N CYS A 229 -9.17 22.85 2.03
CA CYS A 229 -9.87 22.99 3.30
C CYS A 229 -10.56 24.36 3.44
N CYS A 230 -9.93 25.46 2.99
CA CYS A 230 -10.58 26.77 2.96
C CYS A 230 -11.83 26.77 2.07
N LEU A 231 -11.74 26.21 0.85
CA LEU A 231 -12.87 26.09 -0.08
C LEU A 231 -14.01 25.26 0.54
N CYS A 232 -13.66 24.11 1.14
CA CYS A 232 -14.61 23.24 1.83
C CYS A 232 -15.36 23.98 2.95
N ASN A 233 -14.64 24.67 3.84
CA ASN A 233 -15.24 25.44 4.94
C ASN A 233 -16.16 26.57 4.45
N MET A 234 -15.81 27.23 3.34
CA MET A 234 -16.65 28.28 2.75
C MET A 234 -17.95 27.69 2.20
N LEU A 235 -17.87 26.56 1.49
CA LEU A 235 -19.06 25.90 0.96
C LEU A 235 -19.97 25.39 2.10
N GLU A 236 -19.40 24.82 3.16
CA GLU A 236 -20.17 24.38 4.33
C GLU A 236 -20.87 25.53 5.05
N SER A 237 -20.20 26.68 5.16
CA SER A 237 -20.81 27.90 5.70
C SER A 237 -22.02 28.39 4.88
N ASN A 238 -22.12 27.94 3.62
CA ASN A 238 -23.24 28.22 2.70
C ASN A 238 -24.21 27.04 2.55
N GLY A 239 -24.17 26.06 3.46
CA GLY A 239 -25.16 24.98 3.56
C GLY A 239 -24.88 23.74 2.71
N TYR A 240 -23.69 23.62 2.13
CA TYR A 240 -23.23 22.40 1.48
C TYR A 240 -22.57 21.45 2.49
N ILE A 241 -22.51 20.16 2.18
CA ILE A 241 -21.94 19.15 3.09
C ILE A 241 -20.89 18.36 2.31
N PHE A 242 -19.69 18.25 2.87
CA PHE A 242 -18.58 17.48 2.32
C PHE A 242 -17.88 16.71 3.44
N ASP A 243 -17.16 15.65 3.07
CA ASP A 243 -16.24 15.01 3.99
C ASP A 243 -14.91 15.77 4.04
N GLN A 244 -14.74 16.62 5.07
CA GLN A 244 -13.51 17.40 5.27
C GLN A 244 -12.25 16.54 5.39
N LYS A 245 -12.37 15.36 6.02
CA LYS A 245 -11.22 14.45 6.20
C LYS A 245 -10.82 13.86 4.86
N LEU A 246 -11.79 13.51 4.03
CA LEU A 246 -11.57 13.03 2.67
C LEU A 246 -10.96 14.11 1.77
N VAL A 247 -11.45 15.35 1.81
CA VAL A 247 -10.84 16.49 1.07
C VAL A 247 -9.38 16.68 1.49
N ARG A 248 -9.12 16.68 2.81
CA ARG A 248 -7.79 16.92 3.37
C ARG A 248 -6.80 15.82 2.98
N SER A 249 -7.15 14.56 3.23
CA SER A 249 -6.30 13.42 2.89
C SER A 249 -6.13 13.25 1.37
N GLY A 250 -7.20 13.44 0.60
CA GLY A 250 -7.16 13.49 -0.86
C GLY A 250 -6.21 14.55 -1.39
N ALA A 251 -6.24 15.78 -0.85
CA ALA A 251 -5.33 16.86 -1.22
C ALA A 251 -3.87 16.58 -0.84
N LEU A 252 -3.62 15.98 0.35
CA LEU A 252 -2.26 15.61 0.75
C LEU A 252 -1.67 14.52 -0.15
N LEU A 253 -2.51 13.63 -0.69
CA LEU A 253 -2.08 12.42 -1.40
C LEU A 253 -2.26 12.49 -2.94
N HIS A 254 -2.87 13.55 -3.49
CA HIS A 254 -3.18 13.64 -4.93
C HIS A 254 -1.96 13.43 -5.83
N ASP A 255 -0.79 13.84 -5.37
CA ASP A 255 0.48 13.76 -6.09
C ASP A 255 1.40 12.63 -5.56
N ILE A 256 0.87 11.67 -4.79
CA ILE A 256 1.66 10.58 -4.16
C ILE A 256 2.55 9.82 -5.16
N ALA A 257 2.06 9.63 -6.38
CA ALA A 257 2.76 8.91 -7.44
C ALA A 257 3.49 9.85 -8.41
N ARG A 258 3.79 11.11 -8.04
CA ARG A 258 4.27 12.16 -8.95
C ARG A 258 5.44 11.75 -9.88
N LEU A 259 6.31 10.87 -9.40
CA LEU A 259 7.48 10.38 -10.14
C LEU A 259 7.14 9.32 -11.20
N GLN A 260 5.91 8.81 -11.22
CA GLN A 260 5.43 7.80 -12.14
C GLN A 260 4.85 8.40 -13.42
N ARG A 261 4.91 7.65 -14.51
CA ARG A 261 4.16 7.99 -15.73
C ARG A 261 2.68 7.86 -15.43
N HIS A 262 1.87 8.82 -15.90
CA HIS A 262 0.42 8.85 -15.61
C HIS A 262 0.11 8.81 -14.10
N HIS A 263 0.86 9.57 -13.29
CA HIS A 263 0.79 9.55 -11.82
C HIS A 263 -0.63 9.62 -11.22
N ALA A 264 -1.56 10.39 -11.82
CA ALA A 264 -2.95 10.42 -11.34
C ALA A 264 -3.60 9.02 -11.36
N LYS A 265 -3.44 8.29 -12.47
CA LYS A 265 -3.95 6.93 -12.61
C LYS A 265 -3.21 5.96 -11.67
N THR A 266 -1.88 6.01 -11.66
CA THR A 266 -1.07 5.14 -10.79
C THR A 266 -1.38 5.36 -9.31
N GLY A 267 -1.50 6.62 -8.88
CA GLY A 267 -1.88 6.96 -7.51
C GLY A 267 -3.28 6.46 -7.14
N GLY A 268 -4.24 6.61 -8.05
CA GLY A 268 -5.58 6.03 -7.90
C GLY A 268 -5.54 4.51 -7.71
N GLU A 269 -4.86 3.80 -8.61
CA GLU A 269 -4.73 2.33 -8.55
C GLU A 269 -4.04 1.83 -7.27
N LEU A 270 -3.07 2.60 -6.73
CA LEU A 270 -2.44 2.30 -5.45
C LEU A 270 -3.47 2.36 -4.31
N PHE A 271 -4.22 3.47 -4.21
CA PHE A 271 -5.18 3.64 -3.12
C PHE A 271 -6.41 2.73 -3.24
N LEU A 272 -6.79 2.36 -4.46
CA LEU A 272 -7.80 1.32 -4.68
C LEU A 272 -7.34 -0.04 -4.13
N GLN A 273 -6.08 -0.42 -4.38
CA GLN A 273 -5.49 -1.66 -3.86
C GLN A 273 -5.24 -1.65 -2.36
N LEU A 274 -5.05 -0.47 -1.76
CA LEU A 274 -4.97 -0.29 -0.31
C LEU A 274 -6.35 -0.26 0.37
N GLY A 275 -7.44 -0.27 -0.39
CA GLY A 275 -8.81 -0.28 0.13
C GLY A 275 -9.42 1.10 0.40
N TYR A 276 -8.89 2.17 -0.19
CA TYR A 276 -9.42 3.54 -0.08
C TYR A 276 -10.02 4.02 -1.42
N PRO A 277 -11.20 3.52 -1.83
CA PRO A 277 -11.79 3.84 -3.13
C PRO A 277 -12.12 5.32 -3.30
N GLU A 278 -12.53 6.02 -2.25
CA GLU A 278 -12.85 7.45 -2.27
C GLU A 278 -11.59 8.30 -2.51
N ILE A 279 -10.48 7.96 -1.84
CA ILE A 279 -9.18 8.59 -2.09
C ILE A 279 -8.69 8.29 -3.50
N SER A 280 -8.85 7.04 -3.94
CA SER A 280 -8.54 6.64 -5.31
C SER A 280 -9.28 7.51 -6.34
N GLN A 281 -10.55 7.84 -6.09
CA GLN A 281 -11.33 8.71 -6.98
C GLN A 281 -10.79 10.13 -7.02
N ILE A 282 -10.44 10.72 -5.86
CA ILE A 282 -9.84 12.06 -5.80
C ILE A 282 -8.50 12.09 -6.56
N ILE A 283 -7.61 11.14 -6.27
CA ILE A 283 -6.29 11.06 -6.91
C ILE A 283 -6.45 10.82 -8.42
N SER A 284 -7.39 9.99 -8.86
CA SER A 284 -7.57 9.71 -10.29
C SER A 284 -8.08 10.92 -11.09
N GLN A 285 -8.81 11.82 -10.44
CA GLN A 285 -9.52 12.92 -11.09
C GLN A 285 -8.83 14.29 -10.96
N HIS A 286 -7.73 14.41 -10.22
CA HIS A 286 -7.06 15.72 -10.05
C HIS A 286 -6.46 16.29 -11.36
N HIS A 287 -6.31 15.47 -12.40
CA HIS A 287 -5.89 15.87 -13.76
C HIS A 287 -7.05 16.00 -14.76
N GLY A 288 -8.28 15.88 -14.31
CA GLY A 288 -9.46 15.97 -15.17
C GLY A 288 -10.62 15.23 -14.51
N LEU A 289 -11.74 15.94 -14.36
CA LEU A 289 -12.92 15.38 -13.72
C LEU A 289 -13.71 14.54 -14.73
N LEU A 290 -14.36 13.48 -14.24
CA LEU A 290 -15.32 12.70 -15.05
C LEU A 290 -16.56 13.55 -15.36
N GLU A 291 -17.08 14.21 -14.33
CA GLU A 291 -18.18 15.17 -14.43
C GLU A 291 -17.82 16.43 -13.64
N ALA A 292 -18.24 17.60 -14.12
CA ALA A 292 -18.05 18.86 -13.40
C ALA A 292 -19.15 19.05 -12.34
N THR A 293 -19.30 18.06 -11.46
CA THR A 293 -20.12 18.08 -10.25
C THR A 293 -19.32 18.66 -9.10
N LEU A 294 -19.99 19.29 -8.14
CA LEU A 294 -19.33 19.80 -6.94
C LEU A 294 -19.28 18.71 -5.88
N ASP A 295 -18.16 17.99 -5.84
CA ASP A 295 -17.82 16.94 -4.87
C ASP A 295 -16.40 17.17 -4.29
N GLU A 296 -15.94 16.27 -3.41
CA GLU A 296 -14.61 16.36 -2.79
C GLU A 296 -13.48 16.34 -3.83
N ALA A 297 -13.62 15.57 -4.91
CA ALA A 297 -12.64 15.50 -5.98
C ALA A 297 -12.57 16.84 -6.74
N ALA A 298 -13.71 17.48 -6.98
CA ALA A 298 -13.78 18.79 -7.61
C ALA A 298 -13.13 19.90 -6.76
N ILE A 299 -13.30 19.85 -5.43
CA ILE A 299 -12.65 20.79 -4.50
C ILE A 299 -11.12 20.65 -4.59
N VAL A 300 -10.60 19.42 -4.52
CA VAL A 300 -9.15 19.16 -4.60
C VAL A 300 -8.62 19.51 -6.00
N PHE A 301 -9.34 19.16 -7.06
CA PHE A 301 -8.99 19.49 -8.43
C PHE A 301 -8.85 21.01 -8.61
N LEU A 302 -9.83 21.79 -8.15
CA LEU A 302 -9.79 23.24 -8.27
C LEU A 302 -8.65 23.85 -7.44
N ALA A 303 -8.46 23.38 -6.21
CA ALA A 303 -7.38 23.85 -5.34
C ALA A 303 -6.00 23.65 -5.99
N ASP A 304 -5.74 22.50 -6.61
CA ASP A 304 -4.50 22.26 -7.37
C ASP A 304 -4.35 23.24 -8.55
N LYS A 305 -5.42 23.57 -9.27
CA LYS A 305 -5.34 24.53 -10.39
C LYS A 305 -5.15 25.98 -9.94
N LEU A 306 -5.46 26.29 -8.69
CA LEU A 306 -5.25 27.61 -8.08
C LEU A 306 -3.90 27.72 -7.35
N ILE A 307 -3.13 26.64 -7.25
CA ILE A 307 -1.79 26.63 -6.63
C ILE A 307 -0.72 26.29 -7.67
N GLN A 308 0.33 27.11 -7.72
CA GLN A 308 1.53 26.83 -8.50
C GLN A 308 2.74 26.87 -7.58
N GLU A 309 3.46 25.75 -7.52
CA GLU A 309 4.43 25.48 -6.45
C GLU A 309 3.72 25.61 -5.09
N THR A 310 3.93 26.70 -4.35
CA THR A 310 3.24 26.97 -3.07
C THR A 310 2.42 28.26 -3.07
N GLN A 311 2.25 28.89 -4.24
CA GLN A 311 1.64 30.22 -4.35
C GLN A 311 0.27 30.15 -5.02
N ARG A 312 -0.67 30.98 -4.55
CA ARG A 312 -1.95 31.18 -5.23
C ARG A 312 -1.76 31.87 -6.58
N VAL A 313 -2.43 31.36 -7.60
CA VAL A 313 -2.44 31.91 -8.97
C VAL A 313 -3.84 31.85 -9.55
N THR A 314 -4.09 32.66 -10.58
CA THR A 314 -5.33 32.55 -11.36
C THR A 314 -5.28 31.31 -12.26
N ILE A 315 -6.46 30.77 -12.58
CA ILE A 315 -6.59 29.64 -13.52
C ILE A 315 -5.96 30.02 -14.87
N GLU A 316 -6.23 31.23 -15.37
CA GLU A 316 -5.66 31.74 -16.63
C GLU A 316 -4.14 31.65 -16.63
N LYS A 317 -3.49 32.11 -15.54
CA LYS A 317 -2.04 32.09 -15.42
C LYS A 317 -1.51 30.67 -15.36
N ARG A 318 -2.09 29.80 -14.51
CA ARG A 318 -1.67 28.39 -14.36
C ARG A 318 -1.72 27.64 -15.68
N PHE A 319 -2.79 27.84 -16.45
CA PHE A 319 -2.98 27.17 -17.74
C PHE A 319 -2.11 27.79 -18.84
N ALA A 320 -1.90 29.11 -18.84
CA ALA A 320 -0.97 29.77 -19.77
C ALA A 320 0.48 29.26 -19.60
N ASP A 321 0.97 29.17 -18.36
CA ASP A 321 2.32 28.71 -18.04
C ASP A 321 2.55 27.23 -18.44
N SER A 322 1.50 26.41 -18.37
CA SER A 322 1.57 24.98 -18.68
C SER A 322 1.32 24.63 -20.15
N MET A 323 0.76 25.54 -20.96
CA MET A 323 0.44 25.30 -22.38
C MET A 323 1.66 24.86 -23.21
N SER A 324 2.84 25.39 -22.90
CA SER A 324 4.11 25.03 -23.56
C SER A 324 4.48 23.55 -23.39
N LYS A 325 3.94 22.88 -22.37
CA LYS A 325 4.17 21.45 -22.08
C LYS A 325 3.27 20.54 -22.95
N CYS A 326 2.20 21.06 -23.55
CA CYS A 326 1.22 20.32 -24.35
C CYS A 326 1.69 20.16 -25.81
N LYS A 327 2.48 19.10 -26.06
CA LYS A 327 3.13 18.86 -27.36
C LYS A 327 2.28 18.13 -28.39
N SER A 328 1.23 17.41 -27.99
CA SER A 328 0.34 16.67 -28.90
C SER A 328 -1.05 17.30 -29.00
N PRO A 329 -1.80 17.06 -30.09
CA PRO A 329 -3.20 17.51 -30.22
C PRO A 329 -4.09 17.00 -29.07
N GLU A 330 -3.90 15.76 -28.64
CA GLU A 330 -4.65 15.15 -27.54
C GLU A 330 -4.33 15.85 -26.21
N ALA A 331 -3.05 16.16 -25.97
CA ALA A 331 -2.63 16.89 -24.77
C ALA A 331 -3.21 18.31 -24.73
N ARG A 332 -3.28 18.99 -25.88
CA ARG A 332 -3.91 20.32 -25.99
C ARG A 332 -5.41 20.25 -25.73
N LYS A 333 -6.11 19.27 -26.32
CA LYS A 333 -7.54 19.06 -26.08
C LYS A 333 -7.84 18.77 -24.62
N ALA A 334 -7.04 17.91 -23.98
CA ALA A 334 -7.20 17.62 -22.55
C ALA A 334 -6.92 18.86 -21.68
N HIS A 335 -5.94 19.68 -22.05
CA HIS A 335 -5.63 20.94 -21.37
C HIS A 335 -6.77 21.96 -21.48
N GLU A 336 -7.35 22.11 -22.67
CA GLU A 336 -8.53 22.97 -22.90
C GLU A 336 -9.75 22.49 -22.09
N GLN A 337 -10.00 21.18 -22.06
CA GLN A 337 -11.08 20.59 -21.26
C GLN A 337 -10.89 20.85 -19.75
N GLN A 338 -9.68 20.66 -19.24
CA GLN A 338 -9.37 20.96 -17.84
C GLN A 338 -9.54 22.46 -17.52
N LEU A 339 -9.19 23.35 -18.44
CA LEU A 339 -9.39 24.80 -18.27
C LEU A 339 -10.88 25.13 -18.16
N GLU A 340 -11.71 24.55 -19.03
CA GLU A 340 -13.17 24.74 -19.00
C GLU A 340 -13.79 24.20 -17.72
N GLN A 341 -13.38 23.00 -17.29
CA GLN A 341 -13.81 22.41 -16.02
C GLN A 341 -13.44 23.29 -14.82
N ALA A 342 -12.20 23.77 -14.78
CA ALA A 342 -11.70 24.58 -13.68
C ALA A 342 -12.42 25.94 -13.60
N ARG A 343 -12.68 26.60 -14.74
CA ARG A 343 -13.48 27.83 -14.80
C ARG A 343 -14.91 27.61 -14.33
N LYS A 344 -15.57 26.57 -14.84
CA LYS A 344 -16.94 26.23 -14.46
C LYS A 344 -17.06 26.00 -12.95
N LEU A 345 -16.09 25.32 -12.35
CA LEU A 345 -16.05 25.12 -10.89
C LEU A 345 -15.75 26.40 -10.12
N GLN A 346 -14.82 27.24 -10.59
CA GLN A 346 -14.55 28.53 -9.97
C GLN A 346 -15.80 29.41 -9.96
N ASP A 347 -16.48 29.55 -11.11
CA ASP A 347 -17.71 30.32 -11.24
C ASP A 347 -18.82 29.76 -10.34
N MET A 348 -18.94 28.43 -10.27
CA MET A 348 -19.90 27.77 -9.38
C MET A 348 -19.63 28.10 -7.92
N ILE A 349 -18.40 27.92 -7.43
CA ILE A 349 -18.06 28.20 -6.03
C ILE A 349 -18.16 29.70 -5.70
N GLN A 350 -17.72 30.58 -6.61
CA GLN A 350 -17.85 32.04 -6.45
C GLN A 350 -19.32 32.46 -6.33
N SER A 351 -20.20 31.89 -7.15
CA SER A 351 -21.65 32.12 -7.11
C SER A 351 -22.27 31.63 -5.79
N LEU A 352 -21.93 30.41 -5.38
CA LEU A 352 -22.47 29.78 -4.18
C LEU A 352 -22.00 30.42 -2.88
N CYS A 353 -20.75 30.90 -2.84
CA CYS A 353 -20.15 31.49 -1.64
C CYS A 353 -20.20 33.03 -1.63
N HIS A 354 -20.66 33.66 -2.71
CA HIS A 354 -20.65 35.12 -2.89
C HIS A 354 -19.25 35.76 -2.73
N ILE A 355 -18.23 35.16 -3.35
CA ILE A 355 -16.82 35.58 -3.25
C ILE A 355 -16.17 35.78 -4.63
N THR A 356 -14.95 36.34 -4.63
CA THR A 356 -14.03 36.32 -5.78
C THR A 356 -12.78 35.52 -5.41
N LEU A 357 -12.66 34.34 -6.02
CA LEU A 357 -11.50 33.43 -5.93
C LEU A 357 -10.34 33.86 -6.82
#